data_AF-A0A954SX29-F1
#
_entry.id   AF-A0A954SX29-F1
#
_cell.length_a   1.000
_cell.length_b   1.000
_cell.length_c   1.000
_cell.angle_alpha   90.00
_cell.angle_beta   90.00
_cell.angle_gamma   90.00
#
_symmetry.space_group_name_H-M   'P 1'
#
loop_
_entity.id
_entity.type
_entity.pdbx_description
1 polymer ?
#
loop_
_entity_poly.entity_id
_entity_poly.type
_entity_poly.pdbx_seq_one_letter_code
_entity_poly.pdbx_strand_id
1 'polypeptide(L)' 'MALKTDEFNSFAGFGRARLESGSQDLTLDDLVVEWESLHNRDQINAALCDGLADADTGRHRPAADVISELRAKHGLPPR' A
#
# COMPACT_ATOMS: atom_id res chain seq x y z
N MET A 1 15.75 5.88 2.89
CA MET A 1 14.74 5.41 3.85
C MET A 1 15.49 4.63 4.90
N ALA A 2 15.58 5.12 6.14
CA ALA A 2 16.26 4.37 7.21
C ALA A 2 15.23 3.40 7.82
N LEU A 3 15.46 2.10 7.67
CA LEU A 3 14.69 1.07 8.38
C LEU A 3 14.85 1.31 9.88
N LYS A 4 13.73 1.54 10.58
CA LYS A 4 13.77 1.69 12.04
C LYS A 4 14.04 0.31 12.64
N THR A 5 14.85 0.27 13.70
CA THR A 5 15.19 -0.97 14.40
C THR A 5 13.94 -1.77 14.82
N ASP A 6 12.85 -1.07 15.14
CA ASP A 6 11.57 -1.68 15.51
C ASP A 6 10.86 -2.36 14.32
N GLU A 7 10.95 -1.80 13.12
CA GLU A 7 10.40 -2.40 11.89
C GLU A 7 11.13 -3.68 11.54
N PHE A 8 12.46 -3.68 11.69
CA PHE A 8 13.28 -4.87 11.51
C PHE A 8 12.96 -5.97 12.53
N ASN A 9 12.81 -5.60 13.80
CA ASN A 9 12.44 -6.55 14.86
C ASN A 9 11.04 -7.13 14.65
N SER A 10 10.08 -6.32 14.19
CA SER A 10 8.73 -6.77 13.82
C SER A 10 8.76 -7.77 12.66
N PHE A 11 9.51 -7.48 11.59
CA PHE A 11 9.70 -8.39 10.46
C PHE A 11 10.35 -9.70 10.87
N ALA A 12 11.41 -9.66 11.68
CA ALA A 12 12.09 -10.86 12.17
C ALA A 12 11.15 -11.74 13.04
N GLY A 13 10.32 -11.12 13.87
CA GLY A 13 9.31 -11.83 14.66
C GLY A 13 8.25 -12.50 13.78
N PHE A 14 7.78 -11.80 12.75
CA PHE A 14 6.82 -12.33 11.78
C PHE A 14 7.37 -13.55 11.02
N GLY A 15 8.60 -13.42 10.48
CA GLY A 15 9.25 -14.52 9.76
C GLY A 15 9.44 -15.76 10.64
N ARG A 16 9.81 -15.56 11.91
CA ARG A 16 9.95 -16.65 12.88
C ARG A 16 8.61 -17.35 13.17
N ALA A 17 7.54 -16.59 13.36
CA ALA A 17 6.21 -17.15 13.56
C ALA A 17 5.73 -17.96 12.34
N ARG A 18 6.03 -17.52 11.11
CA ARG A 18 5.70 -18.23 9.88
C ARG A 18 6.50 -19.53 9.68
N LEU A 19 7.76 -19.54 10.10
CA LEU A 19 8.58 -20.75 10.12
C LEU A 19 8.06 -21.77 11.15
N GLU A 20 7.67 -21.29 12.34
CA GLU A 20 7.09 -22.12 13.41
C GLU A 20 5.71 -22.68 13.03
N SER A 21 4.93 -21.96 12.20
CA SER A 21 3.64 -22.45 11.69
C SER A 21 3.75 -23.50 10.58
N GLY A 22 4.97 -23.91 10.19
CA GLY A 22 5.18 -24.93 9.16
C GLY A 22 4.97 -24.43 7.72
N SER A 23 5.10 -23.13 7.47
CA SER A 23 5.03 -22.57 6.12
C SER A 23 6.34 -22.85 5.39
N GLN A 24 6.45 -24.01 4.74
CA GLN A 24 7.73 -24.54 4.23
C GLN A 24 8.15 -23.99 2.84
N ASP A 25 7.29 -23.25 2.15
CA ASP A 25 7.53 -22.83 0.75
C ASP A 25 7.58 -21.30 0.52
N LEU A 26 7.66 -20.48 1.58
CA LEU A 26 7.76 -19.03 1.41
C LEU A 26 9.21 -18.60 1.20
N THR A 27 9.48 -17.88 0.11
CA THR A 27 10.77 -17.21 -0.08
C THR A 27 10.87 -15.98 0.84
N LEU A 28 12.08 -15.43 0.98
CA LEU A 28 12.27 -14.18 1.72
C LEU A 28 11.48 -13.03 1.09
N ASP A 29 11.40 -12.98 -0.24
CA ASP A 29 10.65 -11.96 -0.96
C ASP A 29 9.15 -12.09 -0.68
N ASP A 30 8.61 -13.31 -0.65
CA ASP A 30 7.20 -13.56 -0.31
C ASP A 30 6.89 -13.11 1.12
N LEU A 31 7.80 -13.37 2.06
CA LEU A 31 7.70 -12.95 3.45
C LEU A 31 7.66 -11.42 3.60
N VAL A 32 8.47 -10.70 2.83
CA VAL A 32 8.48 -9.23 2.82
C VAL A 32 7.15 -8.70 2.28
N VAL A 33 6.68 -9.23 1.15
CA VAL A 33 5.40 -8.82 0.54
C VAL A 33 4.23 -9.09 1.48
N GLU A 34 4.22 -10.25 2.14
CA GLU A 34 3.16 -10.61 3.09
C GLU A 34 3.18 -9.71 4.34
N TRP A 35 4.36 -9.45 4.89
CA TRP A 35 4.53 -8.58 6.05
C TRP A 35 4.11 -7.13 5.76
N GLU A 36 4.50 -6.59 4.59
CA GLU A 36 4.09 -5.26 4.14
C GLU A 36 2.58 -5.19 3.92
N SER A 37 1.99 -6.21 3.29
CA SER A 37 0.54 -6.31 3.09
C SER A 37 -0.23 -6.26 4.41
N LEU A 38 0.25 -6.96 5.44
CA LEU A 38 -0.35 -6.95 6.77
C LEU A 38 -0.17 -5.61 7.48
N HIS A 39 1.01 -5.00 7.42
CA HIS A 39 1.27 -3.69 8.06
C HIS A 39 0.52 -2.54 7.39
N ASN A 40 0.34 -2.61 6.08
CA ASN A 40 -0.35 -1.57 5.32
C ASN A 40 -1.86 -1.79 5.22
N ARG A 41 -2.37 -2.92 5.70
CA ARG A 41 -3.79 -3.29 5.58
C ARG A 41 -4.73 -2.23 6.13
N ASP A 42 -4.42 -1.63 7.27
CA ASP A 42 -5.26 -0.59 7.87
C ASP A 42 -5.23 0.72 7.07
N GLN A 43 -4.06 1.09 6.53
CA GLN A 43 -3.94 2.26 5.65
C GLN A 43 -4.65 2.04 4.30
N ILE A 44 -4.54 0.84 3.74
CA ILE A 44 -5.24 0.46 2.50
C ILE A 44 -6.75 0.48 2.74
N ASN A 45 -7.22 -0.10 3.85
CA ASN A 45 -8.64 -0.10 4.20
C ASN A 45 -9.15 1.32 4.44
N ALA A 46 -8.40 2.16 5.14
CA ALA A 46 -8.77 3.57 5.33
C ALA A 46 -8.89 4.31 4.00
N ALA A 47 -7.89 4.15 3.10
CA ALA A 47 -7.92 4.77 1.78
C ALA A 47 -9.10 4.28 0.91
N LEU A 48 -9.44 2.98 1.01
CA LEU A 48 -10.61 2.42 0.33
C LEU A 48 -11.93 2.96 0.90
N CYS A 49 -12.06 3.04 2.23
CA CYS A 49 -13.24 3.61 2.88
C CYS A 49 -13.43 5.09 2.53
N ASP A 50 -12.35 5.87 2.54
CA ASP A 50 -12.38 7.29 2.15
C ASP A 50 -12.79 7.43 0.68
N GLY A 51 -12.21 6.61 -0.20
CA GLY A 51 -12.58 6.60 -1.62
C GLY A 51 -14.04 6.22 -1.88
N LEU A 52 -14.58 5.27 -1.11
CA LEU A 52 -15.99 4.89 -1.16
C LEU A 52 -16.89 6.01 -0.61
N ALA A 53 -16.51 6.68 0.47
CA ALA A 53 -17.27 7.81 1.00
C ALA A 53 -17.29 9.01 0.04
N ASP A 54 -16.17 9.29 -0.64
CA ASP A 54 -16.12 10.30 -1.69
C ASP A 54 -16.98 9.91 -2.90
N ALA A 55 -17.03 8.62 -3.22
CA ALA A 55 -17.91 8.09 -4.26
C ALA A 55 -19.39 8.27 -3.94
N ASP A 56 -19.80 7.85 -2.73
CA ASP A 56 -21.17 7.94 -2.26
C ASP A 56 -21.65 9.40 -2.14
N THR A 57 -20.74 10.35 -1.89
CA THR A 57 -21.06 11.78 -1.87
C THR A 57 -21.06 12.44 -3.26
N GLY A 58 -20.85 11.67 -4.33
CA GLY A 58 -20.84 12.18 -5.70
C GLY A 58 -19.63 13.05 -6.03
N ARG A 59 -18.57 13.03 -5.20
CA ARG A 59 -17.32 13.77 -5.41
C ARG A 59 -16.39 13.05 -6.39
N HIS A 60 -16.96 12.55 -7.48
CA HIS A 60 -16.21 11.99 -8.59
C HIS A 60 -15.76 13.09 -9.54
N ARG A 61 -14.56 12.94 -10.09
CA ARG A 61 -14.07 13.76 -11.20
C ARG A 61 -13.84 12.87 -12.41
N PRO A 62 -14.17 13.34 -13.62
CA PRO A 62 -13.78 12.63 -14.84
C PRO A 62 -12.27 12.42 -14.87
N ALA A 63 -11.84 11.20 -15.19
CA ALA A 63 -10.42 10.86 -15.24
C ALA A 63 -9.64 11.76 -16.22
N ALA A 64 -10.28 12.19 -17.31
CA ALA A 64 -9.70 13.11 -18.28
C ALA A 64 -9.31 14.46 -17.66
N ASP A 65 -10.16 15.01 -16.79
CA ASP A 65 -9.94 16.30 -16.14
C ASP A 65 -8.78 16.20 -15.13
N VAL A 66 -8.76 15.12 -14.33
CA VAL A 66 -7.68 14.85 -13.38
C VAL A 66 -6.34 14.69 -14.10
N ILE A 67 -6.30 13.95 -15.21
CA ILE A 67 -5.09 13.75 -16.00
C ILE A 67 -4.60 15.08 -16.61
N SER A 68 -5.50 15.93 -17.07
CA SER A 68 -5.17 17.24 -17.63
C SER A 68 -4.60 18.18 -16.55
N GLU A 69 -5.23 18.24 -15.38
CA GLU A 69 -4.75 19.00 -14.22
C GLU A 69 -3.37 18.52 -13.76
N LEU A 70 -3.18 17.20 -13.67
CA LEU A 70 -1.92 16.61 -13.23
C LEU A 70 -0.78 16.91 -14.22
N ARG A 71 -1.06 16.81 -15.52
CA ARG A 71 -0.11 17.20 -16.57
C ARG A 71 0.27 18.67 -16.48
N ALA A 72 -0.71 19.57 -16.34
CA ALA A 72 -0.47 21.00 -16.20
C ALA A 72 0.39 21.31 -14.97
N LYS A 73 0.09 20.68 -13.83
CA LYS A 73 0.84 20.85 -12.57
C LYS A 73 2.30 20.40 -12.69
N HIS A 74 2.58 19.38 -13.50
CA HIS A 74 3.91 18.81 -13.68
C HIS A 74 4.61 19.24 -14.98
N GLY A 75 4.05 20.20 -15.72
CA GLY A 75 4.64 20.73 -16.96
C GLY A 75 4.70 19.71 -18.11
N LEU A 76 3.83 18.69 -18.08
CA LEU A 76 3.75 17.68 -19.12
C LEU A 76 2.85 18.15 -20.27
N PRO A 77 3.17 17.80 -21.53
CA PRO A 77 2.34 18.18 -22.67
C PRO A 77 0.93 17.57 -22.56
N PRO A 78 -0.12 18.33 -22.97
CA PRO A 78 -1.47 17.80 -23.08
C PRO A 78 -1.54 16.69 -24.14
N ARG A 79 -2.50 15.78 -23.98
CA ARG A 79 -2.69 14.65 -24.89
C ARG A 79 -3.52 15.05 -26.11
#